data_AF-A0A0N0N0T9-F1
#
_entry.id   AF-A0A0N0N0T9-F1
#
_cell.length_a   1.000
_cell.length_b   1.000
_cell.length_c   1.000
_cell.angle_alpha   90.00
_cell.angle_beta   90.00
_cell.angle_gamma   90.00
#
_symmetry.space_group_name_H-M   'P 1'
#
loop_
_entity.id
_entity.type
_entity.pdbx_description
1 polymer ?
#
loop_
_entity_poly.entity_id
_entity_poly.type
_entity_poly.pdbx_seq_one_letter_code
_entity_poly.pdbx_strand_id
1 'polypeptide(L)' 'MKATVADRALIPLGPVLRSRLPWLRHEGLMTDENLEEVVVIRAEHA' A
#
# COMPACT_ATOMS: atom_id res chain seq x y z
N MET A 1 -13.57 -20.83 -4.56
CA MET A 1 -12.80 -19.73 -3.95
C MET A 1 -13.02 -18.46 -4.77
N LYS A 2 -13.54 -17.41 -4.15
CA LYS A 2 -13.77 -16.09 -4.78
C LYS A 2 -13.16 -15.02 -3.88
N ALA A 3 -12.48 -14.04 -4.46
CA ALA A 3 -11.96 -12.88 -3.73
C ALA A 3 -12.39 -11.59 -4.44
N THR A 4 -12.73 -10.57 -3.65
CA THR A 4 -13.13 -9.25 -4.14
C THR A 4 -12.49 -8.17 -3.29
N VAL A 5 -12.17 -7.03 -3.91
CA VAL A 5 -11.79 -5.84 -3.16
C VAL A 5 -13.06 -5.25 -2.56
N ALA A 6 -13.13 -5.21 -1.24
CA ALA A 6 -14.27 -4.70 -0.49
C ALA A 6 -14.14 -3.20 -0.19
N ASP A 7 -12.91 -2.71 -0.02
CA ASP A 7 -12.64 -1.30 0.28
C ASP A 7 -11.20 -0.89 -0.06
N ARG A 8 -10.98 0.42 -0.21
CA ARG A 8 -9.69 1.06 -0.48
C ARG A 8 -9.57 2.39 0.26
N ALA A 9 -8.40 2.68 0.79
CA ALA A 9 -8.10 3.98 1.37
C ALA A 9 -6.65 4.39 1.09
N LEU A 10 -6.43 5.66 0.79
CA LEU A 10 -5.10 6.27 0.82
C LEU A 10 -4.82 6.78 2.23
N ILE A 11 -3.72 6.34 2.83
CA ILE A 11 -3.30 6.74 4.16
C ILE A 11 -1.84 7.23 4.14
N PRO A 12 -1.39 8.00 5.16
CA PRO A 12 0.01 8.37 5.28
C PRO A 12 0.90 7.13 5.40
N LEU A 13 2.11 7.20 4.82
CA LEU A 13 3.08 6.11 4.88
C LEU A 13 3.34 5.64 6.32
N GLY A 14 3.35 4.33 6.51
CA GLY A 14 3.72 3.69 7.76
C GLY A 14 5.20 3.83 8.13
N PRO A 15 5.60 3.48 9.37
CA PRO A 15 6.98 3.64 9.85
C PRO A 15 8.04 2.97 8.95
N VAL A 16 7.72 1.81 8.38
CA VAL A 16 8.63 1.06 7.52
C VAL A 16 8.91 1.84 6.23
N LEU A 17 7.87 2.22 5.48
CA LEU A 17 8.04 3.00 4.26
C LEU A 17 8.69 4.35 4.54
N ARG A 18 8.27 5.06 5.61
CA ARG A 18 8.90 6.33 6.01
C ARG A 18 10.40 6.20 6.29
N SER A 19 10.83 5.15 6.99
CA SER A 19 12.26 4.92 7.27
C SER A 19 13.10 4.63 6.02
N ARG A 20 12.47 4.11 4.97
CA ARG A 20 13.12 3.70 3.72
C ARG A 20 12.92 4.69 2.58
N LEU A 21 12.15 5.76 2.77
CA LEU A 21 11.82 6.75 1.74
C LEU A 21 13.03 7.26 0.94
N PRO A 22 14.16 7.64 1.57
CA PRO A 22 15.33 8.12 0.82
C PRO A 22 15.88 7.06 -0.14
N TRP A 23 15.96 5.80 0.31
CA TRP A 23 16.41 4.69 -0.52
C TRP A 23 15.40 4.36 -1.62
N LEU A 24 14.11 4.26 -1.29
CA LEU A 24 13.05 3.98 -2.26
C LEU A 24 12.99 5.01 -3.39
N ARG A 25 13.16 6.29 -3.07
CA ARG A 25 13.23 7.36 -4.07
C ARG A 25 14.51 7.29 -4.90
N HIS A 26 15.64 7.02 -4.27
CA HIS A 26 16.91 6.88 -4.98
C HIS A 26 16.86 5.76 -6.02
N GLU A 27 16.24 4.63 -5.68
CA GLU A 27 16.07 3.49 -6.58
C GLU A 27 14.91 3.66 -7.60
N GLY A 28 14.16 4.77 -7.55
CA GLY A 28 13.00 4.99 -8.41
C GLY A 28 11.82 4.06 -8.13
N LEU A 29 11.78 3.43 -6.95
CA LEU A 29 10.72 2.52 -6.52
C LEU A 29 9.53 3.24 -5.89
N MET A 30 9.60 4.56 -5.80
CA MET A 30 8.56 5.39 -5.20
C MET A 30 8.46 6.74 -5.92
N THR A 31 7.23 7.22 -6.06
CA THR A 31 6.93 8.55 -6.59
C THR A 31 7.10 9.62 -5.50
N ASP A 32 6.83 10.88 -5.83
CA ASP A 32 6.87 11.98 -4.86
C ASP A 32 5.69 11.97 -3.88
N GLU A 33 4.65 11.16 -4.14
CA GLU A 33 3.50 10.99 -3.24
C GLU A 33 3.90 10.26 -1.96
N ASN A 34 3.47 10.80 -0.82
CA ASN A 34 3.76 10.24 0.51
C ASN A 34 2.54 9.53 1.10
N LEU A 35 1.85 8.74 0.28
CA LEU A 35 0.68 7.95 0.68
C LEU A 35 0.86 6.48 0.31
N GLU A 36 0.26 5.60 1.09
CA GLU A 36 0.12 4.17 0.79
C GLU A 36 -1.36 3.83 0.61
N GLU A 37 -1.65 2.90 -0.32
CA GLU A 37 -3.02 2.38 -0.51
C GLU A 37 -3.22 1.14 0.35
N VAL A 38 -4.20 1.19 1.25
CA VAL A 38 -4.69 0.03 1.99
C VAL A 38 -5.87 -0.55 1.24
N VAL A 39 -5.82 -1.85 0.95
CA VAL A 39 -6.87 -2.57 0.24
C VAL A 39 -7.43 -3.67 1.13
N VAL A 40 -8.73 -3.66 1.35
CA VAL A 40 -9.43 -4.74 2.08
C VAL A 40 -9.92 -5.77 1.07
N ILE A 41 -9.39 -6.99 1.15
CA ILE A 41 -9.80 -8.10 0.29
C ILE A 41 -10.72 -9.04 1.09
N ARG A 42 -11.96 -9.19 0.63
CA ARG A 42 -12.89 -10.20 1.14
C ARG A 42 -12.79 -11.45 0.29
N ALA A 43 -12.43 -12.56 0.91
CA ALA A 43 -12.36 -13.87 0.26
C ALA A 43 -13.39 -14.82 0.87
N GLU A 44 -14.03 -15.61 -0.01
CA GLU A 44 -14.98 -16.66 0.33
C GLU A 44 -14.44 -18.02 -0.13
N HIS A 45 -14.48 -19.00 0.76
CA HIS A 45 -14.17 -20.40 0.51
C HIS A 45 -15.43 -21.23 0.77
N ALA A 46 -15.76 -22.12 -0.16
CA ALA A 46 -16.94 -22.99 -0.09
C ALA A 46 -16.54 -24.38 0.40
#